data_AF-A0A7J8VKE4-F1
#
_entry.id   AF-A0A7J8VKE4-F1
#
_cell.length_a   1.000
_cell.length_b   1.000
_cell.length_c   1.000
_cell.angle_alpha   90.00
_cell.angle_beta   90.00
_cell.angle_gamma   90.00
#
_symmetry.space_group_name_H-M   'P 1'
#
loop_
_entity.id
_entity.type
_entity.pdbx_description
1 polymer ?
#
loop_
_entity_poly.entity_id
_entity_poly.type
_entity_poly.pdbx_seq_one_letter_code
_entity_poly.pdbx_strand_id
1 'polypeptide(L)'
;MCYLYLVFSAQEFCSVGDDSCLILWDARSGSTPAIKVEKAHNADIHCVDWNRHDINLILTGSADNTIHMFDRRNLSSGSPVHKLVGHSAAVLCVQWSPDKSSVFGSSAEDGILNIWDHEKIGKRQDTTGLKAPNAPPGLFFQHAGHRDKVVDFHWNTSDPWTIVSVSDDCESTNGGGTLQVIKLPPLSI
;
A
#
# COMPACT_ATOMS: atom_id res chain seq x y z
N MET A 1 15.32 -9.98 -4.25
CA MET A 1 15.02 -9.42 -5.58
C MET A 1 14.54 -7.98 -5.32
N CYS A 2 15.06 -6.93 -5.98
CA CYS A 2 14.60 -5.56 -5.70
C CYS A 2 13.22 -5.37 -6.33
N TYR A 3 12.18 -5.29 -5.50
CA TYR A 3 10.83 -5.06 -5.97
C TYR A 3 10.53 -3.56 -5.90
N LEU A 4 10.39 -2.97 -7.09
CA LEU A 4 9.79 -1.66 -7.37
C LEU A 4 10.62 -0.39 -7.01
N TYR A 5 10.75 0.48 -8.02
CA TYR A 5 11.30 1.84 -7.91
C TYR A 5 10.14 2.82 -8.02
N LEU A 6 9.97 3.70 -7.03
CA LEU A 6 9.02 4.81 -7.15
C LEU A 6 9.72 6.14 -7.03
N VAL A 7 9.45 6.96 -8.04
CA VAL A 7 10.15 8.18 -8.39
C VAL A 7 9.28 9.34 -7.92
N PHE A 8 9.73 10.08 -6.91
CA PHE A 8 9.08 11.33 -6.51
C PHE A 8 9.42 12.46 -7.48
N SER A 9 10.71 12.54 -7.85
CA SER A 9 11.24 13.44 -8.84
C SER A 9 12.26 12.70 -9.69
N ALA A 10 12.69 13.28 -10.82
CA ALA A 10 13.72 12.67 -11.68
C ALA A 10 15.03 12.28 -10.95
N GLN A 11 15.24 12.74 -9.71
CA GLN A 11 16.46 12.51 -8.93
C GLN A 11 16.22 11.75 -7.61
N GLU A 12 15.00 11.72 -7.08
CA GLU A 12 14.70 11.09 -5.78
C GLU A 12 13.77 9.90 -5.97
N PHE A 13 14.16 8.75 -5.43
CA PHE A 13 13.37 7.52 -5.50
C PHE A 13 13.60 6.62 -4.28
N CYS A 14 12.64 5.74 -4.02
CA CYS A 14 12.75 4.70 -2.99
C CYS A 14 12.93 3.31 -3.61
N SER A 15 13.62 2.43 -2.89
CA SER A 15 13.70 1.00 -3.19
C SER A 15 13.48 0.17 -1.94
N VAL A 16 12.95 -1.03 -2.14
CA VAL A 16 12.69 -2.03 -1.10
C VAL A 16 13.00 -3.44 -1.60
N GLY A 17 13.08 -4.42 -0.70
CA GLY A 17 13.29 -5.82 -1.07
C GLY A 17 13.47 -6.77 0.12
N ASP A 18 14.06 -7.93 -0.16
CA ASP A 18 14.24 -9.04 0.78
C ASP A 18 15.16 -8.70 1.99
N ASP A 19 15.98 -7.65 1.89
CA ASP A 19 16.81 -7.18 3.01
C ASP A 19 16.00 -6.43 4.09
N SER A 20 14.68 -6.37 3.93
CA SER A 20 13.73 -5.71 4.84
C SER A 20 14.04 -4.23 5.09
N CYS A 21 14.76 -3.59 4.16
CA CYS A 21 15.15 -2.18 4.26
C CYS A 21 14.28 -1.30 3.36
N LEU A 22 13.96 -0.10 3.85
CA LEU A 22 13.50 1.01 3.02
C LEU A 22 14.68 1.93 2.75
N ILE A 23 15.03 2.11 1.48
CA ILE A 23 16.16 2.93 1.07
C ILE A 23 15.67 4.12 0.25
N LEU A 24 16.05 5.32 0.67
CA LEU A 24 15.85 6.55 -0.07
C LEU A 24 17.14 6.91 -0.80
N TRP A 25 17.01 7.18 -2.09
CA TRP A 25 18.10 7.52 -2.99
C TRP A 25 17.96 8.95 -3.48
N ASP A 26 19.11 9.61 -3.64
CA ASP A 26 19.26 10.83 -4.41
C ASP A 26 20.30 10.57 -5.49
N ALA A 27 19.87 10.53 -6.76
CA ALA A 27 20.71 10.24 -7.91
C ALA A 27 21.87 11.25 -8.07
N ARG A 28 21.76 12.45 -7.48
CA ARG A 28 22.86 13.43 -7.45
C ARG A 28 24.01 13.01 -6.54
N SER A 29 23.71 12.20 -5.53
CA SER A 29 24.68 11.71 -4.54
C SER A 29 25.48 10.50 -5.04
N GLY A 30 25.24 10.05 -6.28
CA GLY A 30 25.91 8.91 -6.88
C GLY A 30 25.36 7.57 -6.37
N SER A 31 26.23 6.71 -5.82
CA SER A 31 25.90 5.31 -5.52
C SER A 31 25.62 5.02 -4.04
N THR A 32 25.65 6.04 -3.17
CA THR A 32 25.37 5.90 -1.75
C THR A 32 23.90 6.23 -1.45
N PRO A 33 23.21 5.44 -0.60
CA PRO A 33 21.89 5.80 -0.09
C PRO A 33 21.90 7.18 0.58
N ALA A 34 20.86 7.98 0.33
CA ALA A 34 20.65 9.22 1.07
C ALA A 34 20.20 8.91 2.50
N ILE A 35 19.26 7.96 2.65
CA ILE A 35 18.81 7.42 3.94
C ILE A 35 18.55 5.93 3.76
N LYS A 36 18.91 5.13 4.77
CA LYS A 36 18.56 3.71 4.87
C LYS A 36 17.86 3.45 6.20
N VAL A 37 16.61 2.99 6.13
CA VAL A 37 15.88 2.46 7.28
C VAL A 37 16.12 0.96 7.33
N GLU A 38 16.95 0.53 8.26
CA GLU A 38 17.18 -0.90 8.52
C GLU A 38 16.01 -1.50 9.29
N LYS A 39 15.63 -2.74 8.94
CA LYS A 39 14.50 -3.45 9.56
C LYS A 39 13.21 -2.61 9.51
N ALA A 40 12.95 -2.00 8.36
CA ALA A 40 11.70 -1.28 8.11
C ALA A 40 10.49 -2.21 8.30
N HIS A 41 10.65 -3.51 8.05
CA HIS A 41 9.67 -4.58 8.34
C HIS A 41 10.34 -5.78 9.01
N ASN A 42 9.53 -6.75 9.47
CA ASN A 42 10.00 -8.00 10.08
C ASN A 42 10.25 -9.12 9.05
N ALA A 43 9.95 -8.87 7.77
CA ALA A 43 10.18 -9.76 6.64
C ALA A 43 10.37 -8.93 5.36
N ASP A 44 10.57 -9.61 4.24
CA ASP A 44 10.73 -9.05 2.91
C ASP A 44 9.69 -7.97 2.60
N ILE A 45 10.12 -6.90 1.95
CA ILE A 45 9.25 -5.81 1.53
C ILE A 45 9.03 -5.95 0.02
N HIS A 46 7.77 -6.13 -0.39
CA HIS A 46 7.40 -6.41 -1.77
C HIS A 46 7.02 -5.16 -2.54
N CYS A 47 6.54 -4.12 -1.86
CA CYS A 47 6.09 -2.91 -2.51
C CYS A 47 6.39 -1.68 -1.66
N VAL A 48 6.55 -0.56 -2.36
CA VAL A 48 6.67 0.78 -1.82
C VAL A 48 5.74 1.67 -2.63
N ASP A 49 5.23 2.77 -2.07
CA ASP A 49 4.65 3.86 -2.88
C ASP A 49 4.74 5.22 -2.18
N TRP A 50 4.92 6.27 -2.97
CA TRP A 50 5.16 7.62 -2.49
C TRP A 50 3.95 8.51 -2.78
N ASN A 51 3.42 9.15 -1.74
CA ASN A 51 2.26 10.00 -1.87
C ASN A 51 2.58 11.24 -2.73
N ARG A 52 1.89 11.37 -3.86
CA ARG A 52 2.02 12.50 -4.79
C ARG A 52 1.42 13.82 -4.28
N HIS A 53 0.54 13.76 -3.29
CA HIS A 53 -0.12 14.94 -2.70
C HIS A 53 0.57 15.42 -1.42
N ASP A 54 1.11 14.50 -0.61
CA ASP A 54 2.01 14.81 0.50
C ASP A 54 3.33 14.07 0.34
N ILE A 55 4.32 14.78 -0.19
CA ILE A 55 5.63 14.27 -0.51
C ILE A 55 6.39 13.69 0.69
N ASN A 56 5.89 13.83 1.90
CA ASN A 56 6.54 13.28 3.08
C ASN A 56 6.08 11.85 3.38
N LEU A 57 4.96 11.39 2.82
CA LEU A 57 4.39 10.09 3.17
C LEU A 57 4.80 9.00 2.17
N ILE A 58 5.38 7.92 2.72
CA ILE A 58 5.81 6.73 1.98
C ILE A 58 5.10 5.51 2.58
N LEU A 59 4.55 4.64 1.74
CA LEU A 59 3.98 3.35 2.13
C LEU A 59 4.94 2.23 1.77
N THR A 60 4.97 1.18 2.58
CA THR A 60 5.60 -0.09 2.26
C THR A 60 4.70 -1.25 2.64
N GLY A 61 4.67 -2.31 1.84
CA GLY A 61 3.95 -3.55 2.12
C GLY A 61 4.88 -4.76 2.13
N SER A 62 4.66 -5.67 3.07
CA SER A 62 5.61 -6.74 3.38
C SER A 62 4.98 -8.14 3.48
N ALA A 63 5.83 -9.15 3.34
CA ALA A 63 5.60 -10.54 3.72
C ALA A 63 5.22 -10.72 5.21
N ASP A 64 5.43 -9.72 6.06
CA ASP A 64 4.97 -9.75 7.45
C ASP A 64 3.47 -9.42 7.62
N ASN A 65 2.73 -9.36 6.51
CA ASN A 65 1.29 -9.09 6.39
C ASN A 65 0.89 -7.65 6.78
N THR A 66 1.86 -6.75 6.95
CA THR A 66 1.60 -5.39 7.38
C THR A 66 1.98 -4.35 6.34
N ILE A 67 1.33 -3.20 6.48
CA ILE A 67 1.67 -1.99 5.72
C ILE A 67 2.26 -1.01 6.73
N HIS A 68 3.42 -0.46 6.41
CA HIS A 68 4.00 0.62 7.19
C HIS A 68 3.88 1.93 6.42
N MET A 69 3.51 2.99 7.12
CA MET A 69 3.58 4.35 6.62
C MET A 69 4.72 5.07 7.32
N PHE A 70 5.61 5.67 6.54
CA PHE A 70 6.74 6.45 7.00
C PHE A 70 6.57 7.93 6.65
N ASP A 71 7.11 8.79 7.51
CA ASP A 71 7.32 10.20 7.20
C ASP A 71 8.79 10.42 6.85
N ARG A 72 9.08 10.89 5.63
CA ARG A 72 10.44 11.10 5.11
C ARG A 72 11.27 12.01 6.02
N ARG A 73 10.63 12.94 6.72
CA ARG A 73 11.27 13.91 7.62
C ARG A 73 11.80 13.24 8.89
N ASN A 74 11.32 12.01 9.18
CA ASN A 74 11.65 11.26 10.38
C ASN A 74 12.15 9.83 10.09
N LEU A 75 12.62 9.54 8.86
CA LEU A 75 13.15 8.21 8.50
C LEU A 75 14.35 7.80 9.36
N SER A 76 15.13 8.77 9.85
CA SER A 76 16.28 8.51 10.73
C SER A 76 15.89 7.89 12.08
N SER A 77 14.63 8.02 12.51
CA SER A 77 14.13 7.30 13.70
C SER A 77 13.98 5.79 13.47
N GLY A 78 13.93 5.37 12.21
CA GLY A 78 13.71 4.00 11.77
C GLY A 78 12.31 3.44 12.04
N SER A 79 11.42 4.21 12.68
CA SER A 79 10.08 3.76 13.05
C SER A 79 9.01 4.32 12.12
N PRO A 80 8.01 3.51 11.70
CA PRO A 80 6.90 4.02 10.92
C PRO A 80 5.99 4.90 11.78
N VAL A 81 5.37 5.92 11.16
CA VAL A 81 4.33 6.73 11.81
C VAL A 81 3.05 5.95 12.04
N HIS A 82 2.74 5.00 11.16
CA HIS A 82 1.64 4.07 11.32
C HIS A 82 2.02 2.66 10.86
N LYS A 83 1.59 1.68 11.65
CA LYS A 83 1.59 0.27 11.28
C LYS A 83 0.16 -0.19 11.09
N LEU A 84 -0.21 -0.52 9.86
CA LEU A 84 -1.56 -0.95 9.51
C LEU A 84 -1.58 -2.48 9.38
N VAL A 85 -2.52 -3.08 10.11
CA VAL A 85 -2.75 -4.53 10.14
C VAL A 85 -4.17 -4.77 9.63
N GLY A 86 -4.32 -5.63 8.62
CA GLY A 86 -5.62 -5.94 8.04
C GLY A 86 -5.60 -7.03 6.98
N HIS A 87 -4.42 -7.35 6.45
CA HIS A 87 -4.20 -8.54 5.63
C HIS A 87 -3.81 -9.75 6.50
N SER A 88 -4.18 -10.94 6.04
CA SER A 88 -3.81 -12.21 6.69
C SER A 88 -2.66 -12.94 5.99
N ALA A 89 -2.17 -12.40 4.87
CA ALA A 89 -1.04 -12.91 4.11
C ALA A 89 -0.20 -11.75 3.53
N ALA A 90 0.86 -12.08 2.78
CA ALA A 90 1.86 -11.12 2.30
C ALA A 90 1.23 -9.99 1.49
N VAL A 91 1.58 -8.74 1.80
CA VAL A 91 1.12 -7.56 1.05
C VAL A 91 1.97 -7.42 -0.20
N LEU A 92 1.32 -7.49 -1.36
CA LEU A 92 1.99 -7.54 -2.66
C LEU A 92 2.05 -6.17 -3.34
N CYS A 93 1.03 -5.33 -3.15
CA CYS A 93 0.97 -4.01 -3.75
C CYS A 93 0.36 -2.98 -2.78
N VAL A 94 0.87 -1.76 -2.82
CA VAL A 94 0.30 -0.57 -2.17
C VAL A 94 0.29 0.57 -3.17
N GLN A 95 -0.78 1.35 -3.22
CA GLN A 95 -0.84 2.54 -4.08
C GLN A 95 -1.67 3.65 -3.46
N TRP A 96 -1.10 4.84 -3.39
CA TRP A 96 -1.81 6.07 -3.05
C TRP A 96 -2.88 6.39 -4.09
N SER A 97 -4.00 6.90 -3.61
CA SER A 97 -5.06 7.40 -4.49
C SER A 97 -4.54 8.60 -5.29
N PRO A 98 -4.76 8.64 -6.61
CA PRO A 98 -4.39 9.80 -7.42
C PRO A 98 -5.25 11.04 -7.12
N ASP A 99 -6.41 10.86 -6.49
CA ASP A 99 -7.42 11.92 -6.30
C ASP A 99 -7.52 12.42 -4.85
N LYS A 100 -7.10 11.60 -3.87
CA LYS A 100 -7.29 11.88 -2.44
C LYS A 100 -5.99 11.68 -1.67
N SER A 101 -5.47 12.75 -1.09
CA SER A 101 -4.20 12.77 -0.35
C SER A 101 -4.15 11.81 0.84
N SER A 102 -5.31 11.50 1.45
CA SER A 102 -5.37 10.64 2.63
C SER A 102 -5.60 9.16 2.33
N VAL A 103 -6.00 8.82 1.11
CA VAL A 103 -6.51 7.50 0.75
C VAL A 103 -5.45 6.70 0.00
N PHE A 104 -5.38 5.41 0.30
CA PHE A 104 -4.55 4.47 -0.45
C PHE A 104 -5.19 3.09 -0.49
N GLY A 105 -4.74 2.25 -1.42
CA GLY A 105 -5.13 0.86 -1.53
C GLY A 105 -3.99 -0.07 -1.14
N SER A 106 -4.32 -1.30 -0.78
CA SER A 106 -3.38 -2.41 -0.65
C SER A 106 -3.99 -3.71 -1.14
N SER A 107 -3.16 -4.58 -1.71
CA SER A 107 -3.55 -5.92 -2.14
C SER A 107 -2.56 -6.96 -1.63
N ALA A 108 -3.02 -8.19 -1.46
CA ALA A 108 -2.22 -9.23 -0.81
C ALA A 108 -2.53 -10.64 -1.33
N GLU A 109 -1.74 -11.60 -0.86
CA GLU A 109 -1.90 -13.04 -1.12
C GLU A 109 -3.17 -13.64 -0.53
N ASP A 110 -3.85 -12.93 0.38
CA ASP A 110 -5.11 -13.36 0.96
C ASP A 110 -6.32 -13.15 0.03
N GLY A 111 -6.08 -12.64 -1.18
CA GLY A 111 -7.11 -12.36 -2.18
C GLY A 111 -7.94 -11.10 -1.89
N ILE A 112 -7.51 -10.30 -0.92
CA ILE A 112 -8.22 -9.11 -0.49
C ILE A 112 -7.57 -7.85 -1.07
N LEU A 113 -8.41 -6.90 -1.47
CA LEU A 113 -8.01 -5.52 -1.74
C LEU A 113 -8.65 -4.60 -0.69
N ASN A 114 -7.81 -3.95 0.12
CA ASN A 114 -8.22 -3.03 1.17
C ASN A 114 -8.03 -1.58 0.70
N ILE A 115 -8.97 -0.72 1.08
CA ILE A 115 -8.89 0.74 0.90
C ILE A 115 -8.84 1.39 2.27
N TRP A 116 -7.85 2.25 2.45
CA TRP A 116 -7.50 2.88 3.70
C TRP A 116 -7.66 4.40 3.59
N ASP A 117 -7.92 5.04 4.72
CA ASP A 117 -7.90 6.49 4.89
C ASP A 117 -7.11 6.82 6.17
N HIS A 118 -5.89 7.31 6.00
CA HIS A 118 -4.98 7.46 7.13
C HIS A 118 -5.38 8.59 8.10
N GLU A 119 -6.18 9.57 7.65
CA GLU A 119 -6.73 10.62 8.51
C GLU A 119 -7.80 10.10 9.48
N LYS A 120 -8.32 8.89 9.23
CA LYS A 120 -9.26 8.18 10.10
C LYS A 120 -8.56 7.27 11.10
N ILE A 121 -7.23 7.12 11.04
CA ILE A 121 -6.49 6.35 12.04
C ILE A 121 -6.52 7.10 13.37
N GLY A 122 -6.97 6.45 14.45
CA GLY A 122 -7.01 7.04 15.79
C GLY A 122 -8.17 7.99 16.08
N LYS A 123 -8.98 8.37 15.08
CA LYS A 123 -10.26 9.04 15.33
C LYS A 123 -11.30 7.99 15.70
N ARG A 124 -11.90 8.09 16.90
CA ARG A 124 -13.14 7.37 17.21
C ARG A 124 -14.17 7.79 16.18
N GLN A 125 -14.64 6.84 15.37
CA GLN A 125 -15.78 7.09 14.48
C GLN A 125 -17.04 7.18 15.35
N ASP A 126 -17.52 8.39 15.60
CA ASP A 126 -18.91 8.61 16.03
C ASP A 126 -19.80 8.44 14.80
N THR A 127 -20.02 7.20 14.36
CA THR A 127 -21.00 6.90 13.31
C THR A 127 -21.94 5.82 13.78
N THR A 128 -23.17 6.22 14.01
CA THR A 128 -24.36 5.40 14.30
C THR A 128 -24.77 4.57 13.08
N GLY A 129 -23.96 3.58 12.71
CA GLY A 129 -24.25 2.68 11.60
C GLY A 129 -23.50 1.36 11.74
N LEU A 130 -24.19 0.26 11.45
CA LEU A 130 -23.73 -1.13 11.55
C LEU A 130 -22.35 -1.33 10.88
N LYS A 131 -21.27 -1.31 11.67
CA LYS A 131 -19.97 -1.87 11.28
C LYS A 131 -19.57 -2.98 12.22
N ALA A 132 -18.87 -3.97 11.66
CA ALA A 132 -18.28 -5.06 12.41
C ALA A 132 -17.39 -4.51 13.53
N PRO A 133 -17.54 -4.97 14.78
CA PRO A 133 -16.98 -4.32 15.97
C PRO A 133 -15.43 -4.27 16.05
N ASN A 134 -14.70 -4.81 15.06
CA ASN A 134 -13.25 -5.01 15.10
C ASN A 134 -12.51 -4.58 13.81
N ALA A 135 -13.08 -3.72 12.95
CA ALA A 135 -12.38 -3.28 11.75
C ALA A 135 -11.08 -2.52 12.10
N PRO A 136 -9.94 -2.78 11.43
CA PRO A 136 -8.70 -2.06 11.65
C PRO A 136 -8.86 -0.53 11.53
N PRO A 137 -8.15 0.27 12.36
CA PRO A 137 -8.18 1.72 12.24
C PRO A 137 -7.80 2.19 10.84
N GLY A 138 -8.55 3.14 10.29
CA GLY A 138 -8.33 3.66 8.94
C GLY A 138 -8.86 2.77 7.81
N LEU A 139 -9.30 1.53 8.06
CA LEU A 139 -9.90 0.69 7.02
C LEU A 139 -11.27 1.27 6.61
N PHE A 140 -11.36 1.68 5.35
CA PHE A 140 -12.55 2.30 4.78
C PHE A 140 -13.44 1.28 4.07
N PHE A 141 -12.84 0.47 3.19
CA PHE A 141 -13.52 -0.52 2.35
C PHE A 141 -12.64 -1.75 2.14
N GLN A 142 -13.28 -2.91 1.96
CA GLN A 142 -12.61 -4.17 1.68
C GLN A 142 -13.32 -4.87 0.52
N HIS A 143 -12.55 -5.24 -0.50
CA HIS A 143 -13.00 -6.04 -1.64
C HIS A 143 -12.51 -7.48 -1.48
N ALA A 144 -13.43 -8.44 -1.55
CA ALA A 144 -13.17 -9.87 -1.45
C ALA A 144 -13.73 -10.63 -2.66
N GLY A 145 -13.62 -10.05 -3.86
CA GLY A 145 -14.17 -10.62 -5.10
C GLY A 145 -13.22 -11.54 -5.86
N HIS A 146 -11.91 -11.49 -5.59
CA HIS A 146 -10.95 -12.42 -6.16
C HIS A 146 -10.96 -13.75 -5.40
N ARG A 147 -10.54 -14.83 -6.06
CA ARG A 147 -10.55 -16.19 -5.50
C ARG A 147 -9.18 -16.67 -5.06
N ASP A 148 -8.15 -15.88 -5.31
CA ASP A 148 -6.73 -16.16 -5.09
C ASP A 148 -6.02 -14.79 -5.01
N LYS A 149 -4.68 -14.77 -4.87
CA LYS A 149 -3.86 -13.60 -4.58
C LYS A 149 -4.08 -12.45 -5.55
N VAL A 150 -4.27 -11.24 -5.00
CA VAL A 150 -4.38 -10.02 -5.81
C VAL A 150 -2.97 -9.46 -6.01
N VAL A 151 -2.39 -9.80 -7.15
CA VAL A 151 -0.97 -9.54 -7.46
C VAL A 151 -0.67 -8.08 -7.76
N ASP A 152 -1.63 -7.35 -8.35
CA ASP A 152 -1.50 -5.93 -8.63
C ASP A 152 -2.88 -5.26 -8.74
N PHE A 153 -2.91 -3.95 -8.56
CA PHE A 153 -4.07 -3.14 -8.83
C PHE A 153 -3.65 -1.74 -9.27
N HIS A 154 -4.55 -1.02 -9.92
CA HIS A 154 -4.29 0.36 -10.33
C HIS A 154 -5.53 1.22 -10.20
N TRP A 155 -5.35 2.43 -9.66
CA TRP A 155 -6.40 3.44 -9.63
C TRP A 155 -6.69 4.00 -11.02
N ASN A 156 -7.97 4.18 -11.36
CA ASN A 156 -8.35 4.88 -12.57
C ASN A 156 -8.25 6.40 -12.34
N THR A 157 -7.32 7.05 -13.02
CA THR A 157 -7.10 8.51 -12.92
C THR A 157 -8.16 9.34 -13.65
N SER A 158 -8.94 8.74 -14.55
CA SER A 158 -9.99 9.42 -15.31
C SER A 158 -11.37 9.26 -14.68
N ASP A 159 -11.53 8.27 -13.80
CA ASP A 159 -12.79 7.99 -13.13
C ASP A 159 -12.53 7.74 -11.64
N PRO A 160 -12.67 8.77 -10.79
CA PRO A 160 -12.39 8.68 -9.36
C PRO A 160 -13.14 7.53 -8.70
N TRP A 161 -12.51 6.90 -7.71
CA TRP A 161 -13.05 5.74 -6.99
C TRP A 161 -13.20 4.47 -7.84
N THR A 162 -12.60 4.41 -9.01
CA THR A 162 -12.52 3.18 -9.81
C THR A 162 -11.14 2.57 -9.71
N ILE A 163 -11.08 1.25 -9.49
CA ILE A 163 -9.84 0.47 -9.42
C ILE A 163 -9.95 -0.69 -10.39
N VAL A 164 -8.83 -1.05 -11.02
CA VAL A 164 -8.66 -2.30 -11.74
C VAL A 164 -7.71 -3.18 -10.94
N SER A 165 -8.07 -4.43 -10.67
CA SER A 165 -7.24 -5.38 -9.93
C SER A 165 -7.10 -6.69 -10.69
N VAL A 166 -5.93 -7.33 -10.55
CA VAL A 166 -5.61 -8.60 -11.18
C VAL A 166 -5.25 -9.64 -10.14
N SER A 167 -5.67 -10.88 -10.38
CA SER A 167 -5.35 -12.04 -9.55
C SER A 167 -4.72 -13.12 -10.40
N ASP A 168 -3.79 -13.85 -9.81
CA ASP A 168 -3.36 -15.13 -10.34
C ASP A 168 -4.34 -16.21 -9.89
N ASP A 169 -4.52 -17.26 -10.69
CA ASP A 169 -5.37 -18.41 -10.36
C ASP A 169 -4.51 -19.68 -10.50
N CYS A 170 -3.75 -20.04 -9.46
CA CYS A 170 -2.68 -21.05 -9.59
C CYS A 170 -3.06 -22.48 -9.17
N GLU A 171 -4.29 -22.95 -9.45
CA GLU A 171 -4.66 -24.35 -9.16
C GLU A 171 -5.16 -25.21 -10.35
N SER A 172 -5.23 -24.71 -11.59
CA SER A 172 -5.42 -25.62 -12.72
C SER A 172 -4.85 -25.08 -14.02
N THR A 173 -4.22 -25.95 -14.81
CA THR A 173 -3.52 -25.65 -16.07
C THR A 173 -4.43 -25.16 -17.22
N ASN A 174 -5.67 -24.73 -16.96
CA ASN A 174 -6.70 -24.53 -17.98
C ASN A 174 -7.51 -23.21 -17.91
N GLY A 175 -7.05 -22.14 -17.26
CA GLY A 175 -7.75 -20.84 -17.39
C GLY A 175 -7.06 -19.69 -16.69
N GLY A 176 -6.80 -18.61 -17.43
CA GLY A 176 -5.98 -17.46 -17.02
C GLY A 176 -6.51 -16.65 -15.84
N GLY A 177 -5.61 -15.84 -15.26
CA GLY A 177 -5.90 -14.96 -14.13
C GLY A 177 -7.08 -14.02 -14.35
N THR A 178 -7.73 -13.60 -13.26
CA THR A 178 -8.89 -12.71 -13.32
C THR A 178 -8.49 -11.24 -13.28
N LEU A 179 -9.19 -10.41 -14.08
CA LEU A 179 -9.16 -8.95 -13.99
C LEU A 179 -10.54 -8.46 -13.55
N GLN A 180 -10.59 -7.60 -12.53
CA GLN A 180 -11.83 -7.02 -12.03
C GLN A 180 -11.74 -5.50 -12.07
N VAL A 181 -12.86 -4.85 -12.43
CA VAL A 181 -13.01 -3.39 -12.33
C VAL A 181 -14.01 -3.11 -11.22
N ILE A 182 -13.58 -2.35 -10.22
CA ILE A 182 -14.31 -2.12 -8.98
C ILE A 182 -14.61 -0.62 -8.90
N LYS A 183 -15.90 -0.27 -8.84
CA LYS A 183 -16.35 1.10 -8.56
C LYS A 183 -16.72 1.22 -7.09
N LEU A 184 -15.96 2.00 -6.34
CA LEU A 184 -16.22 2.29 -4.94
C LEU A 184 -17.27 3.40 -4.83
N PRO A 185 -18.14 3.37 -3.81
CA PRO A 185 -19.04 4.47 -3.55
C PRO A 185 -18.23 5.73 -3.20
N PRO A 186 -18.53 6.90 -3.79
CA PRO A 186 -17.84 8.13 -3.44
C PRO A 186 -18.14 8.48 -1.97
N LEU A 187 -17.13 8.98 -1.27
CA LEU A 187 -17.31 9.53 0.08
C LEU A 187 -18.34 10.67 0.03
N SER A 188 -19.47 10.51 0.71
CA SER A 188 -20.29 11.63 1.16
C SER A 188 -19.51 12.33 2.28
N ILE A 189 -18.85 13.43 1.95
CA ILE A 189 -18.16 14.31 2.89
C ILE A 189 -19.19 15.19 3.59
#